data_AF-A0A5N4DEM2-F1
#
_entry.id   AF-A0A5N4DEM2-F1
#
_cell.length_a   1.000
_cell.length_b   1.000
_cell.length_c   1.000
_cell.angle_alpha   90.00
_cell.angle_beta   90.00
_cell.angle_gamma   90.00
#
_symmetry.space_group_name_H-M   'P 1'
#
loop_
_entity.id
_entity.type
_entity.pdbx_description
1 polymer ?
#
loop_
_entity_poly.entity_id
_entity_poly.type
_entity_poly.pdbx_seq_one_letter_code
_entity_poly.pdbx_strand_id
1 'polypeptide(L)'
;MPAVDKLLLEEALQDSPQTRSLLSVFEEDAGTLTDYTNQLLQAMQRVYGAQNEMCLATQQLSKQLLAYEKQNFALGKGDEEVISTLHYFSKVVDELNVLHTGLAKQLADTMVLPIIQFREKDLTEVSTLKDLFGLASSEHDLSMAKYSRLPKKKDNEKLKTEVVKEVAAARRKQHLSSLQYYCALNALQYRKRVAMMQPMLGFAHGQINFFKKGAEMFSQSMDSFLSSVAAMVQSIQVELEAEAEKMRASQQELLSLDESVYTPDFDVAAPQINRNLIQKAGYLNLRNKTGLVTTTWERLYFFTQGGNLMCQPRGAVAGGLIQDLDNCSVMAVDCEDRRYCFQITTPNGKSYDARVLFGGKQV
;
A
#
# COMPACT_ATOMS: atom_id res chain seq x y z
N MET A 1 25.15 -40.88 -15.89
CA MET A 1 24.35 -39.96 -16.75
C MET A 1 24.39 -40.52 -18.15
N PRO A 2 23.27 -40.60 -18.90
CA PRO A 2 23.32 -41.00 -20.29
C PRO A 2 24.25 -40.05 -21.06
N ALA A 3 24.96 -40.56 -22.07
CA ALA A 3 25.73 -39.73 -22.98
C ALA A 3 24.76 -38.73 -23.64
N VAL A 4 25.10 -37.44 -23.60
CA VAL A 4 24.38 -36.45 -24.39
C VAL A 4 24.66 -36.80 -25.84
N ASP A 5 23.63 -37.18 -26.61
CA ASP A 5 23.76 -37.31 -28.05
C ASP A 5 24.37 -36.02 -28.59
N LYS A 6 25.37 -36.13 -29.47
CA LYS A 6 26.22 -35.02 -29.89
C LYS A 6 26.18 -34.91 -31.41
N LEU A 7 26.06 -33.69 -31.93
CA LEU A 7 26.26 -33.43 -33.34
C LEU A 7 27.75 -33.63 -33.68
N LEU A 8 28.03 -34.59 -34.55
CA LEU A 8 29.36 -34.89 -35.03
C LEU A 8 29.82 -33.79 -36.01
N LEU A 9 30.98 -33.20 -35.73
CA LEU A 9 31.51 -32.11 -36.55
C LEU A 9 32.12 -32.64 -37.85
N GLU A 10 32.62 -33.88 -37.82
CA GLU A 10 33.22 -34.56 -38.97
C GLU A 10 32.19 -34.78 -40.08
N GLU A 11 30.92 -34.96 -39.71
CA GLU A 11 29.78 -35.19 -40.62
C GLU A 11 29.21 -33.89 -41.21
N ALA A 12 29.67 -32.72 -40.76
CA ALA A 12 29.09 -31.44 -41.14
C ALA A 12 29.29 -31.11 -42.63
N LEU A 13 30.45 -31.45 -43.20
CA LEU A 13 30.72 -31.22 -44.63
C LEU A 13 29.96 -32.17 -45.55
N GLN A 14 29.73 -33.41 -45.10
CA GLN A 14 28.99 -34.40 -45.87
C GLN A 14 27.52 -34.03 -46.00
N ASP A 15 26.98 -33.29 -45.03
CA ASP A 15 25.62 -32.75 -45.01
C ASP A 15 24.55 -33.80 -45.33
N SER A 16 24.72 -35.00 -44.76
CA SER A 16 23.85 -36.14 -45.08
C SER A 16 22.43 -35.90 -44.56
N PRO A 17 21.40 -36.51 -45.20
CA PRO A 17 20.03 -36.46 -44.67
C PRO A 17 19.90 -36.99 -43.23
N GLN A 18 20.74 -37.96 -42.86
CA GLN A 18 20.83 -38.48 -41.48
C GLN A 18 21.32 -37.37 -40.52
N THR A 19 22.38 -36.65 -40.89
CA THR A 19 22.93 -35.53 -40.11
C THR A 19 21.91 -34.41 -39.97
N ARG A 20 21.19 -34.08 -41.05
CA ARG A 20 20.10 -33.08 -41.04
C ARG A 20 18.91 -33.49 -40.18
N SER A 21 18.57 -34.79 -40.15
CA SER A 21 17.52 -35.31 -39.29
C SER A 21 17.90 -35.19 -37.82
N LEU A 22 19.14 -35.56 -37.46
CA LEU A 22 19.63 -35.36 -36.09
C LEU A 22 19.67 -33.86 -35.73
N LEU A 23 20.14 -33.01 -36.63
CA LEU A 23 20.12 -31.55 -36.43
C LEU A 23 18.71 -31.06 -36.12
N SER A 24 17.69 -31.49 -36.88
CA SER A 24 16.31 -31.06 -36.61
C SER A 24 15.79 -31.42 -35.21
N VAL A 25 16.24 -32.55 -34.64
CA VAL A 25 15.90 -32.91 -33.25
C VAL A 25 16.53 -31.93 -32.26
N PHE A 26 17.78 -31.50 -32.50
CA PHE A 26 18.41 -30.47 -31.67
C PHE A 26 17.72 -29.11 -31.81
N GLU A 27 17.24 -28.76 -33.00
CA GLU A 27 16.49 -27.52 -33.21
C GLU A 27 15.14 -27.54 -32.48
N GLU A 28 14.46 -28.68 -32.46
CA GLU A 28 13.20 -28.87 -31.71
C GLU A 28 13.42 -28.79 -30.19
N ASP A 29 14.47 -29.42 -29.66
CA ASP A 29 14.87 -29.30 -28.24
C ASP A 29 15.20 -27.85 -27.88
N ALA A 30 15.94 -27.14 -28.75
CA ALA A 30 16.26 -25.73 -28.54
C ALA A 30 15.01 -24.82 -28.55
N GLY A 31 14.04 -25.11 -29.43
CA GLY A 31 12.74 -24.42 -29.46
C GLY A 31 11.97 -24.64 -28.16
N THR A 32 11.83 -25.90 -27.74
CA THR A 32 11.15 -26.29 -26.49
C THR A 32 11.82 -25.64 -25.27
N LEU A 33 13.15 -25.63 -25.22
CA LEU A 33 13.92 -24.99 -24.18
C LEU A 33 13.66 -23.47 -24.13
N THR A 34 13.61 -22.82 -25.29
CA THR A 34 13.32 -21.39 -25.39
C THR A 34 11.96 -21.06 -24.79
N ASP A 35 10.92 -21.81 -25.16
CA ASP A 35 9.56 -21.61 -24.64
C ASP A 35 9.48 -21.85 -23.13
N TYR A 36 10.13 -22.91 -22.64
CA TYR A 36 10.21 -23.18 -21.21
C TYR A 36 10.91 -22.04 -20.45
N THR A 37 12.06 -21.56 -20.95
CA THR A 37 12.79 -20.46 -20.30
C THR A 37 12.00 -19.15 -20.28
N ASN A 38 11.12 -18.91 -21.27
CA ASN A 38 10.21 -17.76 -21.27
C ASN A 38 9.25 -17.83 -20.08
N GLN A 39 8.62 -18.99 -19.89
CA GLN A 39 7.66 -19.20 -18.79
C GLN A 39 8.36 -19.16 -17.43
N LEU A 40 9.54 -19.79 -17.33
CA LEU A 40 10.33 -19.79 -16.10
C LEU A 40 10.76 -18.37 -15.71
N LEU A 41 11.22 -17.56 -16.68
CA LEU A 41 11.59 -16.17 -16.43
C LEU A 41 10.42 -15.36 -15.90
N GLN A 42 9.21 -15.51 -16.49
CA GLN A 42 8.02 -14.82 -16.02
C GLN A 42 7.67 -15.20 -14.57
N ALA A 43 7.77 -16.49 -14.23
CA ALA A 43 7.54 -16.95 -12.86
C ALA A 43 8.56 -16.35 -11.88
N MET A 44 9.85 -16.35 -12.23
CA MET A 44 10.92 -15.77 -11.42
C MET A 44 10.76 -14.25 -11.26
N GLN A 45 10.39 -13.54 -12.32
CA GLN A 45 10.10 -12.10 -12.28
C GLN A 45 8.92 -11.79 -11.38
N ARG A 46 7.87 -12.63 -11.39
CA ARG A 46 6.73 -12.49 -10.47
C ARG A 46 7.14 -12.69 -9.01
N VAL A 47 7.98 -13.68 -8.72
CA VAL A 47 8.53 -13.89 -7.37
C VAL A 47 9.36 -12.69 -6.91
N TYR A 48 10.26 -12.21 -7.76
CA TYR A 48 11.05 -11.01 -7.48
C TYR A 48 10.16 -9.78 -7.28
N GLY A 49 9.16 -9.57 -8.14
CA GLY A 49 8.22 -8.46 -8.03
C GLY A 49 7.44 -8.48 -6.72
N ALA A 50 6.95 -9.65 -6.30
CA ALA A 50 6.27 -9.80 -5.01
C ALA A 50 7.20 -9.48 -3.82
N GLN A 51 8.45 -9.94 -3.87
CA GLN A 51 9.45 -9.61 -2.84
C GLN A 51 9.74 -8.11 -2.79
N ASN A 52 9.81 -7.45 -3.95
CA ASN A 52 10.01 -6.00 -4.02
C ASN A 52 8.79 -5.22 -3.47
N GLU A 53 7.57 -5.68 -3.75
CA GLU A 53 6.35 -5.09 -3.21
C GLU A 53 6.30 -5.19 -1.68
N MET A 54 6.79 -6.30 -1.11
CA MET A 54 6.93 -6.47 0.34
C MET A 54 7.89 -5.43 0.95
N CYS A 55 8.95 -5.05 0.23
CA CYS A 55 9.82 -3.93 0.64
C CYS A 55 9.02 -2.62 0.71
N LEU A 56 8.23 -2.30 -0.31
CA LEU A 56 7.43 -1.07 -0.33
C LEU A 56 6.38 -1.06 0.81
N ALA A 57 5.70 -2.19 1.01
CA ALA A 57 4.69 -2.33 2.06
C ALA A 57 5.27 -2.14 3.46
N THR A 58 6.42 -2.75 3.76
CA THR A 58 7.08 -2.61 5.07
C THR A 58 7.63 -1.21 5.29
N GLN A 59 8.20 -0.57 4.26
CA GLN A 59 8.62 0.83 4.32
C GLN A 59 7.44 1.77 4.62
N GLN A 60 6.30 1.54 3.96
CA GLN A 60 5.08 2.33 4.20
C GLN A 60 4.54 2.12 5.61
N LEU A 61 4.52 0.88 6.10
CA LEU A 61 4.07 0.56 7.45
C LEU A 61 4.91 1.30 8.51
N SER A 62 6.24 1.23 8.42
CA SER A 62 7.13 1.94 9.35
C SER A 62 6.85 3.45 9.35
N LYS A 63 6.74 4.05 8.15
CA LYS A 63 6.40 5.47 8.01
C LYS A 63 5.06 5.82 8.66
N GLN A 64 4.06 4.94 8.57
CA GLN A 64 2.74 5.18 9.15
C GLN A 64 2.76 5.07 10.68
N LEU A 65 3.55 4.16 11.26
CA LEU A 65 3.74 4.07 12.71
C LEU A 65 4.35 5.37 13.27
N LEU A 66 5.38 5.91 12.61
CA LEU A 66 5.98 7.21 12.98
C LEU A 66 5.06 8.41 12.75
N ALA A 67 4.03 8.27 11.91
CA ALA A 67 3.09 9.35 11.64
C ALA A 67 2.12 9.59 12.80
N TYR A 68 1.99 8.64 13.75
CA TYR A 68 1.11 8.76 14.91
C TYR A 68 1.50 9.92 15.83
N GLU A 69 2.78 10.04 16.20
CA GLU A 69 3.29 11.14 17.04
C GLU A 69 3.05 12.52 16.41
N LYS A 70 3.02 12.58 15.08
CA LYS A 70 2.82 13.81 14.32
C LYS A 70 1.34 14.22 14.22
N GLN A 71 0.41 13.39 14.66
CA GLN A 71 -1.00 13.72 14.66
C GLN A 71 -1.32 14.73 15.78
N ASN A 72 -2.12 15.73 15.45
CA ASN A 72 -2.59 16.71 16.41
C ASN A 72 -3.93 16.25 17.02
N PHE A 73 -3.86 15.57 18.17
CA PHE A 73 -5.05 15.17 18.91
C PHE A 73 -5.61 16.35 19.72
N ALA A 74 -6.89 16.65 19.55
CA ALA A 74 -7.53 17.80 20.20
C ALA A 74 -7.65 17.67 21.73
N LEU A 75 -7.64 16.44 22.25
CA LEU A 75 -7.79 16.15 23.68
C LEU A 75 -6.49 16.27 24.48
N GLY A 76 -5.34 16.41 23.82
CA GLY A 76 -4.04 16.49 24.48
C GLY A 76 -2.92 15.93 23.62
N LYS A 77 -1.69 15.92 24.16
CA LYS A 77 -0.60 15.16 23.54
C LYS A 77 -0.93 13.67 23.59
N GLY A 78 -0.51 12.92 22.57
CA GLY A 78 -0.65 11.47 22.56
C GLY A 78 0.08 10.83 23.74
N ASP A 79 -0.40 9.66 24.17
CA ASP A 79 0.23 8.89 25.24
C ASP A 79 1.68 8.52 24.86
N GLU A 80 2.64 8.95 25.67
CA GLU A 80 4.08 8.72 25.48
C GLU A 80 4.44 7.22 25.48
N GLU A 81 3.72 6.40 26.25
CA GLU A 81 3.94 4.94 26.27
C GLU A 81 3.54 4.32 24.93
N VAL A 82 2.41 4.75 24.37
CA VAL A 82 1.95 4.30 23.04
C VAL A 82 2.91 4.81 21.95
N ILE A 83 3.31 6.07 22.00
CA ILE A 83 4.26 6.66 21.03
C ILE A 83 5.58 5.90 21.04
N SER A 84 6.16 5.68 22.22
CA SER A 84 7.44 4.96 22.36
C SER A 84 7.35 3.51 21.88
N THR A 85 6.23 2.84 22.13
CA THR A 85 5.96 1.48 21.65
C THR A 85 5.85 1.45 20.11
N LEU A 86 5.12 2.38 19.50
CA LEU A 86 5.02 2.49 18.04
C LEU A 86 6.36 2.84 17.38
N HIS A 87 7.18 3.68 18.02
CA HIS A 87 8.55 3.97 17.59
C HIS A 87 9.43 2.71 17.61
N TYR A 88 9.29 1.86 18.64
CA TYR A 88 10.02 0.61 18.69
C TYR A 88 9.58 -0.34 17.57
N PHE A 89 8.28 -0.52 17.36
CA PHE A 89 7.77 -1.33 16.24
C PHE A 89 8.22 -0.80 14.87
N SER A 90 8.24 0.53 14.66
CA SER A 90 8.76 1.13 13.42
C SER A 90 10.22 0.72 13.16
N LYS A 91 11.09 0.75 14.17
CA LYS A 91 12.48 0.30 14.03
C LYS A 91 12.58 -1.17 13.64
N VAL A 92 11.78 -2.04 14.26
CA VAL A 92 11.74 -3.47 13.92
C VAL A 92 11.27 -3.68 12.47
N VAL A 93 10.24 -2.94 12.05
CA VAL A 93 9.74 -3.00 10.66
C VAL A 93 10.80 -2.48 9.67
N ASP A 94 11.57 -1.45 10.01
CA ASP A 94 12.67 -0.95 9.20
C ASP A 94 13.80 -1.98 9.07
N GLU A 95 14.18 -2.64 10.17
CA GLU A 95 15.18 -3.72 10.11
C GLU A 95 14.70 -4.89 9.25
N LEU A 96 13.43 -5.27 9.37
CA LEU A 96 12.81 -6.29 8.52
C LEU A 96 12.80 -5.85 7.04
N ASN A 97 12.51 -4.59 6.77
CA ASN A 97 12.57 -4.01 5.42
C ASN A 97 13.98 -4.13 4.80
N VAL A 98 15.02 -3.92 5.59
CA VAL A 98 16.42 -4.11 5.16
C VAL A 98 16.67 -5.57 4.75
N LEU A 99 16.15 -6.55 5.50
CA LEU A 99 16.24 -7.96 5.13
C LEU A 99 15.49 -8.26 3.82
N HIS A 100 14.26 -7.74 3.67
CA HIS A 100 13.49 -7.93 2.44
C HIS A 100 14.19 -7.32 1.22
N THR A 101 14.78 -6.13 1.38
CA THR A 101 15.53 -5.43 0.33
C THR A 101 16.79 -6.20 -0.05
N GLY A 102 17.52 -6.73 0.95
CA GLY A 102 18.67 -7.60 0.72
C GLY A 102 18.30 -8.87 -0.06
N LEU A 103 17.18 -9.51 0.30
CA LEU A 103 16.66 -10.68 -0.42
C LEU A 103 16.22 -10.31 -1.84
N ALA A 104 15.50 -9.21 -2.03
CA ALA A 104 15.06 -8.76 -3.36
C ALA A 104 16.25 -8.57 -4.31
N LYS A 105 17.32 -7.93 -3.82
CA LYS A 105 18.57 -7.77 -4.58
C LYS A 105 19.21 -9.12 -4.93
N GLN A 106 19.31 -10.03 -3.95
CA GLN A 106 19.83 -11.38 -4.21
C GLN A 106 19.01 -12.14 -5.26
N LEU A 107 17.68 -12.05 -5.22
CA LEU A 107 16.80 -12.67 -6.22
C LEU A 107 17.01 -12.06 -7.61
N ALA A 108 17.13 -10.74 -7.72
CA ALA A 108 17.42 -10.08 -8.99
C ALA A 108 18.76 -10.57 -9.57
N ASP A 109 19.83 -10.50 -8.77
CA ASP A 109 21.21 -10.73 -9.22
C ASP A 109 21.51 -12.21 -9.47
N THR A 110 20.96 -13.11 -8.66
CA THR A 110 21.38 -14.53 -8.63
C THR A 110 20.32 -15.51 -9.14
N MET A 111 19.07 -15.07 -9.32
CA MET A 111 17.99 -15.91 -9.86
C MET A 111 17.48 -15.37 -11.22
N VAL A 112 17.04 -14.11 -11.26
CA VAL A 112 16.43 -13.53 -12.47
C VAL A 112 17.47 -13.23 -13.55
N LEU A 113 18.54 -12.50 -13.19
CA LEU A 113 19.56 -12.06 -14.14
C LEU A 113 20.24 -13.21 -14.90
N PRO A 114 20.62 -14.34 -14.28
CA PRO A 114 21.24 -15.44 -15.02
C PRO A 114 20.32 -16.04 -16.10
N ILE A 115 19.00 -16.13 -15.87
CA ILE A 115 18.05 -16.58 -16.90
C ILE A 115 17.91 -15.56 -18.02
N ILE A 116 17.87 -14.25 -17.69
CA ILE A 116 17.88 -13.19 -18.71
C ILE A 116 19.12 -13.31 -19.58
N GLN A 117 20.31 -13.43 -18.98
CA GLN A 117 21.57 -13.55 -19.72
C GLN A 117 21.62 -14.82 -20.58
N PHE A 118 21.15 -15.96 -20.07
CA PHE A 118 21.06 -17.19 -20.85
C PHE A 118 20.17 -17.02 -22.09
N ARG A 119 19.00 -16.38 -21.94
CA ARG A 119 18.11 -16.11 -23.08
C ARG A 119 18.71 -15.13 -24.07
N GLU A 120 19.17 -13.98 -23.59
CA GLU A 120 19.64 -12.88 -24.44
C GLU A 120 20.96 -13.18 -25.13
N LYS A 121 21.84 -13.97 -24.51
CA LYS A 121 23.15 -14.32 -25.09
C LYS A 121 23.13 -15.69 -25.73
N ASP A 122 22.87 -16.75 -24.95
CA ASP A 122 23.08 -18.12 -25.43
C ASP A 122 21.99 -18.55 -26.43
N LEU A 123 20.72 -18.30 -26.15
CA LEU A 123 19.64 -18.67 -27.08
C LEU A 123 19.63 -17.78 -28.32
N THR A 124 19.91 -16.48 -28.17
CA THR A 124 20.07 -15.56 -29.32
C THR A 124 21.26 -15.96 -30.21
N GLU A 125 22.39 -16.37 -29.63
CA GLU A 125 23.55 -16.88 -30.38
C GLU A 125 23.16 -18.10 -31.23
N VAL A 126 22.46 -19.08 -30.62
CA VAL A 126 21.99 -20.27 -31.34
C VAL A 126 21.01 -19.90 -32.46
N SER A 127 20.06 -18.99 -32.21
CA SER A 127 19.12 -18.51 -33.25
C SER A 127 19.85 -17.82 -34.40
N THR A 128 20.82 -16.96 -34.10
CA THR A 128 21.58 -16.23 -35.12
C THR A 128 22.41 -17.18 -35.99
N LEU A 129 23.06 -18.17 -35.37
CA LEU A 129 23.84 -19.18 -36.09
C LEU A 129 22.95 -20.10 -36.95
N LYS A 130 21.74 -20.43 -36.48
CA LYS A 130 20.74 -21.14 -37.28
C LYS A 130 20.41 -20.39 -38.57
N ASP A 131 20.11 -19.09 -38.46
CA ASP A 131 19.74 -18.27 -39.61
C ASP A 131 20.91 -18.13 -40.60
N LEU A 132 22.13 -17.90 -40.09
CA LEU A 132 23.34 -17.83 -40.91
C LEU A 132 23.62 -19.15 -41.65
N PHE A 133 23.43 -20.29 -40.98
CA PHE A 133 23.57 -21.60 -41.59
C PHE A 133 22.49 -21.84 -42.66
N GLY A 134 21.23 -21.49 -42.38
CA GLY A 134 20.13 -21.61 -43.34
C GLY A 134 20.35 -20.79 -44.62
N LEU A 135 20.85 -19.55 -44.48
CA LEU A 135 21.22 -18.70 -45.61
C LEU A 135 22.39 -19.30 -46.40
N ALA A 136 23.46 -19.74 -45.73
CA ALA A 136 24.62 -20.34 -46.39
C ALA A 136 24.28 -21.67 -47.09
N SER A 137 23.38 -22.47 -46.51
CA SER A 137 22.83 -23.68 -47.13
C SER A 137 22.09 -23.35 -48.42
N SER A 138 21.17 -22.38 -48.37
CA SER A 138 20.38 -21.96 -49.54
C SER A 138 21.26 -21.40 -50.67
N GLU A 139 22.29 -20.61 -50.33
CA GLU A 139 23.27 -20.11 -51.30
C GLU A 139 24.06 -21.25 -51.97
N HIS A 140 24.47 -22.26 -51.20
CA HIS A 140 25.16 -23.41 -51.77
C HIS A 140 24.24 -24.22 -52.69
N ASP A 141 22.98 -24.45 -52.32
CA ASP A 141 21.99 -25.14 -53.17
C ASP A 141 21.81 -24.43 -54.52
N LEU A 142 21.69 -23.09 -54.51
CA LEU A 142 21.58 -22.28 -55.72
C LEU A 142 22.86 -22.36 -56.58
N SER A 143 24.04 -22.29 -55.97
CA SER A 143 25.32 -22.41 -56.67
C SER A 143 25.50 -23.78 -57.33
N MET A 144 25.09 -24.86 -56.65
CA MET A 144 25.12 -26.23 -57.16
C MET A 144 24.11 -26.42 -58.30
N ALA A 145 22.92 -25.82 -58.20
CA ALA A 145 21.93 -25.83 -59.27
C ALA A 145 22.41 -25.06 -60.52
N LYS A 146 23.19 -23.99 -60.36
CA LYS A 146 23.84 -23.27 -61.46
C LYS A 146 24.94 -24.11 -62.10
N TYR A 147 25.78 -24.75 -61.29
CA TYR A 147 26.85 -25.63 -61.76
C TYR A 147 26.34 -26.85 -62.54
N SER A 148 25.26 -27.49 -62.08
CA SER A 148 24.68 -28.66 -62.74
C SER A 148 24.09 -28.37 -64.14
N ARG A 149 23.80 -27.10 -64.44
CA ARG A 149 23.27 -26.65 -65.74
C ARG A 149 24.35 -26.27 -66.75
N LEU A 150 25.64 -26.40 -66.43
CA LEU A 150 26.71 -26.09 -67.37
C LEU A 150 26.63 -26.98 -68.63
N PRO A 151 26.77 -26.40 -69.83
CA PRO A 151 26.58 -27.13 -71.09
C PRO A 151 27.72 -28.11 -71.36
N LYS A 152 27.40 -29.39 -71.59
CA LYS A 152 28.40 -30.45 -71.90
C LYS A 152 29.09 -30.29 -73.26
N LYS A 153 28.48 -29.59 -74.24
CA LYS A 153 28.93 -29.54 -75.65
C LYS A 153 29.62 -28.23 -76.06
N LYS A 154 29.62 -27.19 -75.22
CA LYS A 154 30.29 -25.90 -75.47
C LYS A 154 31.17 -25.57 -74.26
N ASP A 155 32.46 -25.81 -74.36
CA ASP A 155 33.43 -25.48 -73.30
C ASP A 155 33.71 -23.97 -73.31
N ASN A 156 32.98 -23.23 -72.48
CA ASN A 156 33.42 -21.92 -72.02
C ASN A 156 34.21 -22.11 -70.72
N GLU A 157 35.51 -22.37 -70.85
CA GLU A 157 36.41 -22.64 -69.72
C GLU A 157 36.43 -21.51 -68.69
N LYS A 158 36.28 -20.25 -69.13
CA LYS A 158 36.18 -19.11 -68.21
C LYS A 158 34.92 -19.18 -67.35
N LEU A 159 33.76 -19.39 -67.96
CA LEU A 159 32.48 -19.52 -67.25
C LEU A 159 32.48 -20.72 -66.29
N LYS A 160 33.01 -21.86 -66.74
CA LYS A 160 33.14 -23.08 -65.91
C LYS A 160 34.00 -22.81 -64.69
N THR A 161 35.16 -22.18 -64.86
CA THR A 161 36.06 -21.84 -63.76
C THR A 161 35.42 -20.86 -62.77
N GLU A 162 34.67 -19.87 -63.25
CA GLU A 162 33.95 -18.91 -62.40
C GLU A 162 32.86 -19.61 -61.55
N VAL A 163 32.04 -20.48 -62.17
CA VAL A 163 30.98 -21.21 -61.46
C VAL A 163 31.56 -22.23 -60.46
N VAL A 164 32.66 -22.91 -60.79
CA VAL A 164 33.36 -23.80 -59.83
C VAL A 164 33.87 -23.03 -58.62
N LYS A 165 34.44 -21.83 -58.83
CA LYS A 165 34.89 -20.97 -57.71
C LYS A 165 33.72 -20.50 -56.85
N GLU A 166 32.59 -20.15 -57.46
CA GLU A 166 31.36 -19.77 -56.75
C GLU A 166 30.83 -20.92 -55.87
N VAL A 167 30.74 -22.15 -56.41
CA VAL A 167 30.36 -23.34 -55.65
C VAL A 167 31.33 -23.61 -54.50
N ALA A 168 32.64 -23.56 -54.75
CA ALA A 168 33.65 -23.80 -53.72
C ALA A 168 33.55 -22.77 -52.57
N ALA A 169 33.29 -21.50 -52.90
CA ALA A 169 33.08 -20.45 -51.91
C ALA A 169 31.79 -20.67 -51.09
N ALA A 170 30.67 -20.97 -51.76
CA ALA A 170 29.39 -21.23 -51.10
C ALA A 170 29.46 -22.48 -50.19
N ARG A 171 30.09 -23.57 -50.67
CA ARG A 171 30.32 -24.78 -49.89
C ARG A 171 31.18 -24.51 -48.66
N ARG A 172 32.25 -23.72 -48.79
CA ARG A 172 33.10 -23.33 -47.66
C ARG A 172 32.31 -22.51 -46.63
N LYS A 173 31.48 -21.58 -47.08
CA LYS A 173 30.61 -20.76 -46.22
C LYS A 173 29.61 -21.63 -45.46
N GLN A 174 28.92 -22.55 -46.16
CA GLN A 174 28.00 -23.50 -45.54
C GLN A 174 28.71 -24.35 -44.48
N HIS A 175 29.86 -24.96 -44.82
CA HIS A 175 30.62 -25.80 -43.89
C HIS A 175 31.09 -25.03 -42.65
N LEU A 176 31.56 -23.79 -42.81
CA LEU A 176 31.95 -22.97 -41.67
C LEU A 176 30.74 -22.67 -40.76
N SER A 177 29.62 -22.24 -41.35
CA SER A 177 28.41 -21.92 -40.59
C SER A 177 27.80 -23.15 -39.90
N SER A 178 27.84 -24.33 -40.53
CA SER A 178 27.35 -25.57 -39.91
C SER A 178 28.22 -25.98 -38.73
N LEU A 179 29.56 -25.88 -38.84
CA LEU A 179 30.46 -26.17 -37.73
C LEU A 179 30.22 -25.24 -36.53
N GLN A 180 30.03 -23.94 -36.78
CA GLN A 180 29.70 -22.98 -35.73
C GLN A 180 28.36 -23.32 -35.07
N TYR A 181 27.35 -23.61 -35.89
CA TYR A 181 26.02 -23.94 -35.40
C TYR A 181 25.98 -25.25 -34.59
N TYR A 182 26.64 -26.31 -35.07
CA TYR A 182 26.70 -27.60 -34.37
C TYR A 182 27.47 -27.48 -33.05
N CYS A 183 28.56 -26.70 -33.04
CA CYS A 183 29.28 -26.38 -31.81
C CYS A 183 28.39 -25.66 -30.81
N ALA A 184 27.62 -24.66 -31.24
CA ALA A 184 26.72 -23.90 -30.37
C ALA A 184 25.60 -24.78 -29.79
N LEU A 185 24.98 -25.64 -30.61
CA LEU A 185 23.96 -26.59 -30.15
C LEU A 185 24.53 -27.63 -29.17
N ASN A 186 25.73 -28.16 -29.44
CA ASN A 186 26.42 -29.06 -28.52
C ASN A 186 26.74 -28.37 -27.18
N ALA A 187 27.20 -27.11 -27.22
CA ALA A 187 27.46 -26.32 -26.02
C ALA A 187 26.16 -26.02 -25.26
N LEU A 188 25.05 -25.76 -25.96
CA LEU A 188 23.75 -25.49 -25.38
C LEU A 188 23.27 -26.64 -24.49
N GLN A 189 23.59 -27.90 -24.82
CA GLN A 189 23.24 -29.06 -23.99
C GLN A 189 23.87 -29.01 -22.57
N TYR A 190 25.02 -28.35 -22.42
CA TYR A 190 25.63 -28.11 -21.11
C TYR A 190 25.15 -26.80 -20.50
N ARG A 191 25.08 -25.72 -21.30
CA ARG A 191 24.62 -24.41 -20.83
C ARG A 191 23.20 -24.48 -20.26
N LYS A 192 22.29 -25.26 -20.87
CA LYS A 192 20.92 -25.44 -20.35
C LYS A 192 20.91 -25.99 -18.92
N ARG A 193 21.80 -26.92 -18.60
CA ARG A 193 21.89 -27.52 -17.26
C ARG A 193 22.35 -26.50 -16.22
N VAL A 194 23.39 -25.73 -16.54
CA VAL A 194 23.89 -24.66 -15.69
C VAL A 194 22.81 -23.57 -15.50
N ALA A 195 22.18 -23.15 -16.59
CA ALA A 195 21.14 -22.12 -16.59
C ALA A 195 19.92 -22.49 -15.75
N MET A 196 19.57 -23.78 -15.63
CA MET A 196 18.48 -24.21 -14.75
C MET A 196 18.90 -24.33 -13.28
N MET A 197 20.13 -24.75 -13.00
CA MET A 197 20.59 -25.01 -11.63
C MET A 197 21.08 -23.75 -10.90
N GLN A 198 21.80 -22.86 -11.59
CA GLN A 198 22.40 -21.69 -10.99
C GLN A 198 21.37 -20.73 -10.36
N PRO A 199 20.23 -20.41 -11.01
CA PRO A 199 19.17 -19.61 -10.39
C PRO A 199 18.59 -20.22 -9.12
N MET A 200 18.45 -21.55 -9.07
CA MET A 200 17.92 -22.25 -7.91
C MET A 200 18.90 -22.22 -6.74
N LEU A 201 20.20 -22.32 -7.02
CA LEU A 201 21.23 -22.15 -6.01
C LEU A 201 21.24 -20.73 -5.43
N GLY A 202 21.14 -19.71 -6.30
CA GLY A 202 21.04 -18.31 -5.89
C GLY A 202 19.81 -18.04 -5.03
N PHE A 203 18.64 -18.51 -5.48
CA PHE A 203 17.39 -18.46 -4.73
C PHE A 203 17.53 -19.11 -3.34
N ALA A 204 18.04 -20.34 -3.27
CA ALA A 204 18.17 -21.07 -2.01
C ALA A 204 19.09 -20.35 -1.01
N HIS A 205 20.25 -19.85 -1.45
CA HIS A 205 21.14 -19.06 -0.59
C HIS A 205 20.49 -17.76 -0.11
N GLY A 206 19.76 -17.07 -0.99
CA GLY A 206 19.01 -15.87 -0.63
C GLY A 206 18.01 -16.17 0.49
N GLN A 207 17.21 -17.23 0.34
CA GLN A 207 16.23 -17.66 1.33
C GLN A 207 16.88 -18.06 2.66
N ILE A 208 17.92 -18.89 2.64
CA ILE A 208 18.65 -19.32 3.85
C ILE A 208 19.13 -18.10 4.64
N ASN A 209 19.76 -17.14 3.95
CA ASN A 209 20.26 -15.92 4.59
C ASN A 209 19.14 -15.06 5.16
N PHE A 210 18.03 -14.91 4.43
CA PHE A 210 16.87 -14.15 4.88
C PHE A 210 16.27 -14.76 6.15
N PHE A 211 15.98 -16.06 6.15
CA PHE A 211 15.39 -16.75 7.30
C PHE A 211 16.33 -16.80 8.49
N LYS A 212 17.63 -17.03 8.29
CA LYS A 212 18.59 -17.03 9.39
C LYS A 212 18.66 -15.68 10.09
N LYS A 213 18.81 -14.59 9.34
CA LYS A 213 18.84 -13.23 9.90
C LYS A 213 17.49 -12.81 10.48
N GLY A 214 16.38 -13.25 9.87
CA GLY A 214 15.04 -13.04 10.41
C GLY A 214 14.86 -13.73 11.76
N ALA A 215 15.32 -14.97 11.91
CA ALA A 215 15.27 -15.68 13.19
C ALA A 215 16.16 -15.04 14.27
N GLU A 216 17.30 -14.46 13.89
CA GLU A 216 18.15 -13.68 14.80
C GLU A 216 17.46 -12.39 15.27
N MET A 217 16.71 -11.73 14.38
CA MET A 217 15.94 -10.52 14.69
C MET A 217 14.75 -10.80 15.63
N PHE A 218 13.94 -11.80 15.29
CA PHE A 218 12.79 -12.22 16.10
C PHE A 218 13.21 -13.24 17.16
N SER A 219 14.08 -12.80 18.05
CA SER A 219 14.65 -13.62 19.13
C SER A 219 13.85 -13.54 20.43
N GLN A 220 14.31 -14.23 21.48
CA GLN A 220 13.68 -14.21 22.81
C GLN A 220 13.58 -12.80 23.44
N SER A 221 14.47 -11.87 23.07
CA SER A 221 14.36 -10.48 23.53
C SER A 221 13.14 -9.78 22.92
N MET A 222 12.81 -10.09 21.66
CA MET A 222 11.60 -9.63 21.00
C MET A 222 10.37 -10.24 21.67
N ASP A 223 10.38 -11.54 21.98
CA ASP A 223 9.25 -12.20 22.68
C ASP A 223 8.98 -11.56 24.06
N SER A 224 10.05 -11.21 24.79
CA SER A 224 9.93 -10.49 26.06
C SER A 224 9.29 -9.11 25.90
N PHE A 225 9.72 -8.35 24.88
CA PHE A 225 9.10 -7.07 24.54
C PHE A 225 7.62 -7.23 24.13
N LEU A 226 7.29 -8.21 23.28
CA LEU A 226 5.90 -8.46 22.90
C LEU A 226 5.03 -8.84 24.09
N SER A 227 5.60 -9.60 25.05
CA SER A 227 4.91 -9.96 26.29
C SER A 227 4.64 -8.75 27.19
N SER A 228 5.58 -7.80 27.28
CA SER A 228 5.35 -6.57 28.05
C SER A 228 4.32 -5.66 27.39
N VAL A 229 4.32 -5.55 26.06
CA VAL A 229 3.28 -4.84 25.30
C VAL A 229 1.91 -5.51 25.49
N ALA A 230 1.83 -6.83 25.46
CA ALA A 230 0.58 -7.55 25.70
C ALA A 230 0.03 -7.31 27.11
N ALA A 231 0.90 -7.26 28.13
CA ALA A 231 0.51 -6.91 29.49
C ALA A 231 0.00 -5.48 29.60
N MET A 232 0.64 -4.52 28.92
CA MET A 232 0.17 -3.13 28.83
C MET A 232 -1.23 -3.04 28.20
N VAL A 233 -1.44 -3.71 27.07
CA VAL A 233 -2.77 -3.77 26.42
C VAL A 233 -3.82 -4.38 27.34
N GLN A 234 -3.49 -5.45 28.06
CA GLN A 234 -4.41 -6.07 29.02
C GLN A 234 -4.73 -5.13 30.18
N SER A 235 -3.75 -4.38 30.69
CA SER A 235 -3.98 -3.38 31.74
C SER A 235 -4.97 -2.30 31.29
N ILE A 236 -4.75 -1.77 30.08
CA ILE A 236 -5.65 -0.77 29.47
C ILE A 236 -7.07 -1.34 29.31
N GLN A 237 -7.19 -2.60 28.88
CA GLN A 237 -8.49 -3.25 28.70
C GLN A 237 -9.25 -3.42 30.03
N VAL A 238 -8.56 -3.81 31.11
CA VAL A 238 -9.16 -3.94 32.44
C VAL A 238 -9.62 -2.59 32.98
N GLU A 239 -8.80 -1.54 32.82
CA GLU A 239 -9.17 -0.18 33.23
C GLU A 239 -10.38 0.35 32.44
N LEU A 240 -10.40 0.10 31.12
CA LEU A 240 -11.53 0.42 30.25
C LEU A 240 -12.82 -0.26 30.72
N GLU A 241 -12.78 -1.55 31.05
CA GLU A 241 -13.95 -2.28 31.55
C GLU A 241 -14.43 -1.75 32.90
N ALA A 242 -13.51 -1.46 33.82
CA ALA A 242 -13.85 -0.92 35.14
C ALA A 242 -14.51 0.47 35.04
N GLU A 243 -13.94 1.38 34.25
CA GLU A 243 -14.53 2.71 34.06
C GLU A 243 -15.82 2.64 33.24
N ALA A 244 -15.94 1.72 32.27
CA ALA A 244 -17.18 1.51 31.54
C ALA A 244 -18.32 1.05 32.46
N GLU A 245 -18.05 0.16 33.42
CA GLU A 245 -19.06 -0.30 34.37
C GLU A 245 -19.47 0.80 35.34
N LYS A 246 -18.51 1.56 35.87
CA LYS A 246 -18.79 2.74 36.71
C LYS A 246 -19.61 3.80 35.97
N MET A 247 -19.29 4.06 34.69
CA MET A 247 -20.07 4.97 33.84
C MET A 247 -21.49 4.43 33.60
N ARG A 248 -21.66 3.12 33.39
CA ARG A 248 -22.98 2.48 33.22
C ARG A 248 -23.83 2.61 34.48
N ALA A 249 -23.26 2.33 35.65
CA ALA A 249 -23.95 2.50 36.92
C ALA A 249 -24.37 3.96 37.15
N SER A 250 -23.45 4.91 36.92
CA SER A 250 -23.73 6.35 37.02
C SER A 250 -24.83 6.78 36.03
N GLN A 251 -24.81 6.25 34.81
CA GLN A 251 -25.84 6.51 33.81
C GLN A 251 -27.20 6.00 34.27
N GLN A 252 -27.26 4.78 34.83
CA GLN A 252 -28.51 4.20 35.34
C GLN A 252 -29.08 5.02 36.50
N GLU A 253 -28.23 5.45 37.44
CA GLU A 253 -28.64 6.30 38.55
C GLU A 253 -29.21 7.64 38.05
N LEU A 254 -28.51 8.32 37.14
CA LEU A 254 -28.95 9.61 36.59
C LEU A 254 -30.24 9.52 35.75
N LEU A 255 -30.55 8.34 35.21
CA LEU A 255 -31.79 8.06 34.48
C LEU A 255 -32.92 7.58 35.40
N SER A 256 -32.64 7.26 36.67
CA SER A 256 -33.65 6.82 37.63
C SER A 256 -34.43 7.97 38.29
N LEU A 257 -34.19 9.21 37.87
CA LEU A 257 -34.84 10.40 38.41
C LEU A 257 -36.35 10.41 38.11
N ASP A 258 -37.11 11.02 39.01
CA ASP A 258 -38.57 11.15 38.87
C ASP A 258 -38.95 11.97 37.63
N GLU A 259 -40.08 11.63 36.99
CA GLU A 259 -40.58 12.30 35.78
C GLU A 259 -40.79 13.81 36.00
N SER A 260 -41.03 14.24 37.24
CA SER A 260 -41.10 15.66 37.61
C SER A 260 -39.85 16.46 37.28
N VAL A 261 -38.65 15.84 37.26
CA VAL A 261 -37.39 16.51 36.90
C VAL A 261 -37.39 16.91 35.43
N TYR A 262 -38.05 16.11 34.58
CA TYR A 262 -38.14 16.33 33.14
C TYR A 262 -39.40 17.12 32.74
N THR A 263 -40.40 17.19 33.61
CA THR A 263 -41.69 17.83 33.35
C THR A 263 -41.63 19.35 33.61
N PRO A 264 -41.80 20.21 32.59
CA PRO A 264 -41.85 21.65 32.80
C PRO A 264 -43.10 22.05 33.61
N ASP A 265 -42.98 23.09 34.43
CA ASP A 265 -44.08 23.59 35.29
C ASP A 265 -44.65 22.57 36.30
N PHE A 266 -43.93 21.47 36.62
CA PHE A 266 -44.44 20.45 37.55
C PHE A 266 -44.82 21.02 38.93
N ASP A 267 -44.05 21.97 39.46
CA ASP A 267 -44.27 22.59 40.77
C ASP A 267 -45.15 23.85 40.72
N VAL A 268 -45.87 24.11 39.61
CA VAL A 268 -46.66 25.34 39.42
C VAL A 268 -47.68 25.59 40.53
N ALA A 269 -48.23 24.53 41.13
CA ALA A 269 -49.19 24.62 42.22
C ALA A 269 -48.54 25.04 43.57
N ALA A 270 -47.24 24.77 43.77
CA ALA A 270 -46.51 25.07 45.00
C ALA A 270 -45.01 25.31 44.72
N PRO A 271 -44.65 26.41 44.01
CA PRO A 271 -43.32 26.60 43.48
C PRO A 271 -42.30 26.88 44.58
N GLN A 272 -41.15 26.22 44.52
CA GLN A 272 -40.05 26.42 45.47
C GLN A 272 -39.08 27.49 44.95
N ILE A 273 -39.38 28.76 45.22
CA ILE A 273 -38.66 29.92 44.66
C ILE A 273 -37.57 30.40 45.61
N ASN A 274 -36.30 30.38 45.17
CA ASN A 274 -35.20 31.05 45.85
C ASN A 274 -35.05 32.49 45.33
N ARG A 275 -35.33 33.48 46.20
CA ARG A 275 -35.27 34.91 45.88
C ARG A 275 -33.90 35.56 46.14
N ASN A 276 -32.94 34.80 46.68
CA ASN A 276 -31.64 35.30 47.12
C ASN A 276 -30.50 34.83 46.19
N LEU A 277 -30.82 34.41 44.97
CA LEU A 277 -29.83 33.97 44.00
C LEU A 277 -29.02 35.16 43.49
N ILE A 278 -27.72 35.15 43.75
CA ILE A 278 -26.75 36.09 43.18
C ILE A 278 -26.19 35.61 41.83
N GLN A 279 -26.43 34.35 41.49
CA GLN A 279 -26.05 33.74 40.22
C GLN A 279 -27.16 32.81 39.73
N LYS A 280 -27.35 32.76 38.40
CA LYS A 280 -28.30 31.85 37.75
C LYS A 280 -27.82 31.49 36.35
N ALA A 281 -28.06 30.26 35.95
CA ALA A 281 -27.84 29.78 34.58
C ALA A 281 -29.03 28.95 34.11
N GLY A 282 -29.25 28.90 32.80
CA GLY A 282 -30.31 28.11 32.18
C GLY A 282 -30.67 28.58 30.78
N TYR A 283 -31.52 27.82 30.11
CA TYR A 283 -32.01 28.18 28.77
C TYR A 283 -33.13 29.21 28.84
N LEU A 284 -33.02 30.27 28.02
CA LEU A 284 -34.08 31.24 27.78
C LEU A 284 -34.35 31.34 26.27
N ASN A 285 -35.54 31.83 25.92
CA ASN A 285 -35.83 32.24 24.54
C ASN A 285 -35.65 33.74 24.41
N LEU A 286 -34.64 34.17 23.65
CA LEU A 286 -34.40 35.58 23.36
C LEU A 286 -35.32 36.02 22.21
N ARG A 287 -36.00 37.15 22.39
CA ARG A 287 -36.79 37.76 21.32
C ARG A 287 -35.88 38.59 20.43
N ASN A 288 -35.85 38.28 19.15
CA ASN A 288 -35.18 39.07 18.13
C ASN A 288 -36.23 39.73 17.25
N LYS A 289 -36.32 41.06 17.31
CA LYS A 289 -37.24 41.83 16.46
C LYS A 289 -36.50 42.35 15.23
N THR A 290 -36.80 41.80 14.07
CA THR A 290 -36.25 42.26 12.79
C THR A 290 -37.29 43.14 12.10
N GLY A 291 -37.08 44.46 12.06
CA GLY A 291 -38.05 45.40 11.50
C GLY A 291 -39.27 45.65 12.40
N LEU A 292 -40.37 46.13 11.81
CA LEU A 292 -41.53 46.62 12.57
C LEU A 292 -42.49 45.51 13.05
N VAL A 293 -42.62 44.43 12.27
CA VAL A 293 -43.66 43.40 12.47
C VAL A 293 -43.08 41.99 12.71
N THR A 294 -41.95 41.66 12.10
CA THR A 294 -41.37 40.32 12.20
C THR A 294 -40.56 40.13 13.48
N THR A 295 -40.91 39.09 14.24
CA THR A 295 -40.22 38.69 15.45
C THR A 295 -39.86 37.21 15.38
N THR A 296 -38.67 36.88 15.85
CA THR A 296 -38.21 35.50 16.01
C THR A 296 -37.82 35.27 17.47
N TRP A 297 -37.87 34.01 17.89
CA TRP A 297 -37.50 33.60 19.24
C TRP A 297 -36.44 32.52 19.14
N GLU A 298 -35.30 32.73 19.80
CA GLU A 298 -34.16 31.83 19.72
C GLU A 298 -33.82 31.27 21.10
N ARG A 299 -33.71 29.94 21.19
CA ARG A 299 -33.37 29.26 22.45
C ARG A 299 -31.86 29.24 22.66
N LEU A 300 -31.39 30.00 23.65
CA LEU A 300 -29.98 30.17 23.95
C LEU A 300 -29.71 29.89 25.44
N TYR A 301 -28.46 29.56 25.77
CA TYR A 301 -28.07 29.33 27.16
C TYR A 301 -27.57 30.64 27.77
N PHE A 302 -28.18 31.06 28.88
CA PHE A 302 -27.83 32.29 29.58
C PHE A 302 -27.23 31.97 30.94
N PHE A 303 -26.29 32.81 31.38
CA PHE A 303 -25.72 32.72 32.71
C PHE A 303 -25.24 34.08 33.20
N THR A 304 -25.30 34.30 34.51
CA THR A 304 -24.79 35.52 35.14
C THR A 304 -23.34 35.34 35.55
N GLN A 305 -22.45 36.27 35.18
CA GLN A 305 -21.03 36.24 35.55
C GLN A 305 -20.54 37.65 35.89
N GLY A 306 -20.11 37.86 37.13
CA GLY A 306 -19.50 39.13 37.56
C GLY A 306 -20.39 40.37 37.32
N GLY A 307 -21.69 40.26 37.58
CA GLY A 307 -22.65 41.35 37.33
C GLY A 307 -23.15 41.43 35.88
N ASN A 308 -22.66 40.59 34.97
CA ASN A 308 -23.09 40.58 33.57
C ASN A 308 -24.05 39.43 33.26
N LEU A 309 -24.95 39.65 32.30
CA LEU A 309 -25.72 38.61 31.63
C LEU A 309 -24.98 38.16 30.37
N MET A 310 -24.56 36.89 30.37
CA MET A 310 -23.86 36.24 29.28
C MET A 310 -24.79 35.30 28.53
N CYS A 311 -24.51 35.05 27.26
CA CYS A 311 -25.25 34.13 26.41
C CYS A 311 -24.31 33.27 25.54
N GLN A 312 -24.55 31.96 25.52
CA GLN A 312 -23.82 31.00 24.71
C GLN A 312 -24.79 30.17 23.84
N PRO A 313 -24.72 30.29 22.51
CA PRO A 313 -25.40 29.38 21.60
C PRO A 313 -24.85 27.94 21.70
N ARG A 314 -25.70 26.94 21.41
CA ARG A 314 -25.22 25.55 21.30
C ARG A 314 -24.23 25.42 20.15
N GLY A 315 -23.08 24.77 20.42
CA GLY A 315 -21.99 24.61 19.44
C GLY A 315 -20.97 25.76 19.45
N ALA A 316 -21.20 26.84 20.19
CA ALA A 316 -20.20 27.88 20.39
C ALA A 316 -19.21 27.48 21.50
N VAL A 317 -17.92 27.75 21.29
CA VAL A 317 -16.85 27.46 22.28
C VAL A 317 -16.96 28.36 23.51
N ALA A 318 -17.46 29.60 23.35
CA ALA A 318 -17.57 30.57 24.43
C ALA A 318 -18.87 31.39 24.32
N GLY A 319 -19.33 31.90 25.46
CA GLY A 319 -20.45 32.83 25.56
C GLY A 319 -20.04 34.29 25.36
N GLY A 320 -20.95 35.09 24.80
CA GLY A 320 -20.80 36.53 24.63
C GLY A 320 -21.56 37.33 25.71
N LEU A 321 -21.09 38.55 25.96
CA LEU A 321 -21.81 39.52 26.80
C LEU A 321 -23.09 39.99 26.09
N ILE A 322 -24.23 39.87 26.76
CA ILE A 322 -25.51 40.41 26.26
C ILE A 322 -25.79 41.76 26.90
N GLN A 323 -25.69 41.84 28.24
CA GLN A 323 -26.06 43.03 28.98
C GLN A 323 -25.30 43.08 30.31
N ASP A 324 -24.77 44.25 30.65
CA ASP A 324 -24.33 44.55 32.01
C ASP A 324 -25.56 44.75 32.90
N LEU A 325 -25.70 43.97 33.97
CA LEU A 325 -26.87 44.03 34.85
C LEU A 325 -26.73 45.11 35.92
N ASP A 326 -25.60 45.78 36.03
CA ASP A 326 -25.45 46.87 36.99
C ASP A 326 -26.46 47.98 36.73
N ASN A 327 -27.14 48.41 37.78
CA ASN A 327 -28.24 49.38 37.75
C ASN A 327 -29.39 49.06 36.76
N CYS A 328 -29.47 47.84 36.24
CA CYS A 328 -30.62 47.41 35.44
C CYS A 328 -31.82 47.09 36.32
N SER A 329 -33.01 47.21 35.74
CA SER A 329 -34.26 46.72 36.34
C SER A 329 -34.80 45.54 35.55
N VAL A 330 -35.49 44.63 36.23
CA VAL A 330 -36.12 43.47 35.60
C VAL A 330 -37.57 43.35 36.08
N MET A 331 -38.49 43.10 35.14
CA MET A 331 -39.92 42.97 35.44
C MET A 331 -40.60 41.95 34.52
N ALA A 332 -41.67 41.34 35.00
CA ALA A 332 -42.53 40.49 34.18
C ALA A 332 -43.33 41.35 33.17
N VAL A 333 -43.51 40.85 31.95
CA VAL A 333 -44.23 41.55 30.87
C VAL A 333 -45.09 40.59 30.06
N ASP A 334 -46.17 41.10 29.48
CA ASP A 334 -46.98 40.37 28.50
C ASP A 334 -46.43 40.63 27.09
N CYS A 335 -46.08 39.55 26.36
CA CYS A 335 -45.48 39.66 25.04
C CYS A 335 -45.99 38.54 24.13
N GLU A 336 -46.68 38.89 23.03
CA GLU A 336 -47.17 37.94 22.01
C GLU A 336 -47.96 36.74 22.59
N ASP A 337 -48.74 36.94 23.66
CA ASP A 337 -49.50 35.89 24.38
C ASP A 337 -48.63 34.72 24.88
N ARG A 338 -47.35 34.99 25.16
CA ARG A 338 -46.40 34.01 25.65
C ARG A 338 -46.28 34.06 27.17
N ARG A 339 -46.49 32.90 27.82
CA ARG A 339 -46.28 32.71 29.27
C ARG A 339 -44.84 33.03 29.69
N TYR A 340 -44.69 33.62 30.88
CA TYR A 340 -43.42 33.79 31.60
C TYR A 340 -42.38 34.68 30.91
N CYS A 341 -42.84 35.75 30.27
CA CYS A 341 -41.95 36.75 29.68
C CYS A 341 -41.50 37.78 30.73
N PHE A 342 -40.26 38.24 30.60
CA PHE A 342 -39.70 39.29 31.43
C PHE A 342 -38.79 40.20 30.60
N GLN A 343 -38.62 41.42 31.03
CA GLN A 343 -37.87 42.43 30.29
C GLN A 343 -36.82 43.03 31.21
N ILE A 344 -35.59 43.11 30.70
CA ILE A 344 -34.50 43.82 31.37
C ILE A 344 -34.44 45.22 30.76
N THR A 345 -34.55 46.24 31.61
CA THR A 345 -34.48 47.63 31.19
C THR A 345 -33.20 48.26 31.73
N THR A 346 -32.41 48.77 30.80
CA THR A 346 -31.14 49.44 31.08
C THR A 346 -31.35 50.80 31.76
N PRO A 347 -30.33 51.35 32.45
CA PRO A 347 -30.40 52.68 33.07
C PRO A 347 -30.80 53.80 32.08
N ASN A 348 -30.48 53.61 30.79
CA ASN A 348 -30.75 54.59 29.73
C ASN A 348 -32.14 54.40 29.08
N GLY A 349 -33.00 53.53 29.62
CA GLY A 349 -34.36 53.29 29.12
C GLY A 349 -34.47 52.41 27.87
N LYS A 350 -33.37 51.82 27.38
CA LYS A 350 -33.43 50.76 26.34
C LYS A 350 -33.81 49.43 26.98
N SER A 351 -34.62 48.64 26.28
CA SER A 351 -35.14 47.37 26.81
C SER A 351 -34.80 46.17 25.94
N TYR A 352 -34.57 45.04 26.60
CA TYR A 352 -34.40 43.73 25.99
C TYR A 352 -35.49 42.79 26.51
N ASP A 353 -36.26 42.20 25.58
CA ASP A 353 -37.33 41.26 25.90
C ASP A 353 -36.78 39.84 25.89
N ALA A 354 -36.88 39.15 27.02
CA ALA A 354 -36.50 37.74 27.15
C ALA A 354 -37.67 36.92 27.68
N ARG A 355 -37.76 35.65 27.28
CA ARG A 355 -38.75 34.72 27.82
C ARG A 355 -38.06 33.62 28.60
N VAL A 356 -38.50 33.40 29.84
CA VAL A 356 -38.16 32.17 30.55
C VAL A 356 -38.90 31.03 29.86
N LEU A 357 -38.16 30.06 29.33
CA LEU A 357 -38.71 28.71 29.27
C LEU A 357 -38.48 28.12 30.66
N PHE A 358 -39.57 27.87 31.39
CA PHE A 358 -39.52 26.97 32.53
C PHE A 358 -39.19 25.58 31.99
N GLY A 359 -37.90 25.28 31.87
CA GLY A 359 -37.40 23.95 32.20
C GLY A 359 -37.13 24.01 33.69
N GLY A 360 -37.85 23.18 34.45
CA GLY A 360 -37.77 23.12 35.90
C GLY A 360 -36.33 23.09 36.39
N LYS A 361 -36.12 23.58 37.62
CA LYS A 361 -34.86 23.48 38.40
C LYS A 361 -33.74 22.78 37.62
N GLN A 362 -33.03 23.52 36.78
CA GLN A 362 -31.64 23.17 36.59
C GLN A 362 -31.00 23.63 37.90
N VAL A 363 -30.76 22.65 38.77
CA VAL A 363 -30.11 22.79 40.08
C VAL A 363 -28.88 23.69 39.95
#